data_AF-A0A813R5I2-F1
#
_entry.id   AF-A0A813R5I2-F1
#
_cell.length_a   1.000
_cell.length_b   1.000
_cell.length_c   1.000
_cell.angle_alpha   90.00
_cell.angle_beta   90.00
_cell.angle_gamma   90.00
#
_symmetry.space_group_name_H-M   'P 1'
#
loop_
_entity.id
_entity.type
_entity.pdbx_description
1 polymer ?
#
loop_
_entity_poly.entity_id
_entity_poly.type
_entity_poly.pdbx_seq_one_letter_code
_entity_poly.pdbx_strand_id
1 'polypeptide(L)' 'MMSPIVPLFAEIFMNDSENKHTAIRTSLGVKLFRRYVDDIFVLLENSISPSSICDVLSILHPSTTFTFEQENLNKIAF' A
#
# COMPACT_ATOMS: atom_id res chain seq x y z
N MET A 1 -1.66 18.65 -17.19
CA MET A 1 -2.13 17.28 -17.50
C MET A 1 -0.93 16.50 -17.98
N MET A 2 -0.48 15.56 -17.15
CA MET A 2 0.75 14.80 -17.36
C MET A 2 0.62 13.87 -18.58
N SER A 3 1.75 13.48 -19.18
CA SER A 3 1.77 12.56 -20.33
C SER A 3 0.95 11.29 -20.03
N PRO A 4 0.16 10.79 -20.99
CA PRO A 4 -0.68 9.59 -20.82
C PRO A 4 0.12 8.32 -20.51
N ILE A 5 1.44 8.36 -20.65
CA ILE A 5 2.35 7.25 -20.38
C ILE A 5 2.77 7.16 -18.92
N VAL A 6 2.66 8.25 -18.14
CA VAL A 6 3.15 8.26 -16.76
C VAL A 6 2.36 7.33 -15.84
N PRO A 7 1.02 7.23 -15.91
CA PRO A 7 0.28 6.24 -15.15
C PRO A 7 0.73 4.81 -15.41
N LEU A 8 1.16 4.49 -16.63
CA LEU A 8 1.69 3.17 -16.98
C LEU A 8 3.01 2.89 -16.26
N PHE A 9 3.92 3.87 -16.21
CA PHE A 9 5.18 3.72 -15.48
C PHE A 9 4.95 3.59 -13.96
N ALA A 10 4.02 4.37 -13.40
CA ALA A 10 3.62 4.25 -12.01
C ALA A 10 3.08 2.85 -11.71
N GLU A 11 2.21 2.32 -12.58
CA GLU A 11 1.65 0.98 -12.43
C GLU A 11 2.72 -0.11 -12.49
N ILE A 12 3.68 -0.03 -13.42
CA ILE A 12 4.79 -0.98 -13.54
C ILE A 12 5.65 -0.94 -12.27
N PHE A 13 6.02 0.24 -11.80
CA PHE A 13 6.84 0.42 -10.61
C PHE A 13 6.15 -0.12 -9.35
N MET A 14 4.86 0.20 -9.17
CA MET A 14 4.07 -0.25 -8.03
C MET A 14 3.82 -1.77 -8.07
N ASN A 15 3.68 -2.35 -9.26
CA ASN A 15 3.54 -3.80 -9.41
C ASN A 15 4.84 -4.56 -9.09
N ASP A 16 6.01 -4.06 -9.53
CA ASP A 16 7.30 -4.64 -9.15
C ASP A 16 7.54 -4.58 -7.63
N SER A 17 7.23 -3.42 -7.05
CA SER A 17 7.25 -3.13 -5.62
C SER A 17 6.40 -4.10 -4.79
N GLU A 18 5.17 -4.35 -5.27
CA GLU A 18 4.21 -5.29 -4.69
C GLU A 18 4.69 -6.74 -4.75
N ASN A 19 5.23 -7.16 -5.90
CA ASN A 19 5.74 -8.53 -6.10
C ASN A 19 6.87 -8.89 -5.14
N LYS A 20 7.74 -7.92 -4.81
CA LYS A 20 8.81 -8.10 -3.81
C LYS A 20 8.27 -8.35 -2.39
N HIS A 21 7.05 -7.91 -2.11
CA HIS A 21 6.42 -7.97 -0.78
C HIS A 21 5.23 -8.94 -0.69
N THR A 22 4.98 -9.74 -1.74
CA THR A 22 3.91 -10.74 -1.73
C THR A 22 4.02 -11.71 -0.55
N ALA A 23 5.25 -12.12 -0.19
CA ALA A 23 5.49 -12.96 0.98
C ALA A 23 5.16 -12.26 2.31
N ILE A 24 5.40 -10.95 2.37
CA ILE A 24 5.23 -10.12 3.55
C ILE A 24 3.75 -9.91 3.86
N ARG A 25 2.90 -9.75 2.83
CA ARG A 25 1.44 -9.67 2.99
C ARG A 25 0.86 -10.87 3.72
N THR A 26 1.30 -12.07 3.36
CA THR A 26 0.84 -13.32 3.97
C THR A 26 1.28 -13.43 5.42
N SER A 27 2.45 -12.87 5.77
CA SER A 27 2.98 -12.89 7.14
C SER A 27 2.40 -11.80 8.06
N LEU A 28 1.93 -10.69 7.50
CA LEU A 28 1.45 -9.51 8.24
C LEU A 28 -0.08 -9.51 8.46
N GLY A 29 -0.72 -10.68 8.47
CA GLY A 29 -2.16 -10.85 8.72
C GLY A 29 -3.06 -9.95 7.87
N VAL A 30 -2.63 -9.68 6.64
CA VAL A 30 -3.40 -8.93 5.65
C VAL A 30 -4.49 -9.85 5.09
N LYS A 31 -5.76 -9.52 5.34
CA LYS A 31 -6.91 -10.26 4.82
C LYS A 31 -7.31 -9.80 3.42
N LEU A 32 -7.13 -8.52 3.12
CA LEU A 32 -7.42 -7.93 1.81
C LEU A 32 -6.35 -6.91 1.49
N PHE A 33 -5.88 -6.94 0.24
CA PHE A 33 -5.06 -5.88 -0.33
C PHE A 33 -5.62 -5.51 -1.71
N ARG A 34 -5.88 -4.23 -1.91
CA ARG A 34 -6.29 -3.65 -3.20
C ARG A 34 -5.49 -2.37 -3.43
N ARG A 35 -5.10 -2.13 -4.68
CA ARG A 35 -4.33 -0.95 -5.07
C ARG A 35 -5.00 -0.27 -6.27
N TYR A 36 -4.97 1.05 -6.27
CA TYR A 36 -5.37 1.88 -7.39
C TYR A 36 -4.25 2.88 -7.66
N VAL A 37 -3.37 2.57 -8.63
CA VAL A 37 -2.14 3.32 -8.91
C VAL A 37 -1.27 3.44 -7.65
N ASP A 38 -1.28 4.59 -6.98
CA ASP A 38 -0.56 4.95 -5.77
C ASP A 38 -1.34 4.68 -4.47
N ASP A 39 -2.67 4.68 -4.54
CA ASP A 39 -3.53 4.43 -3.38
C ASP A 39 -3.66 2.94 -3.06
N ILE A 40 -3.59 2.61 -1.78
CA ILE A 40 -3.64 1.23 -1.30
C ILE A 40 -4.72 1.12 -0.23
N PHE A 41 -5.62 0.15 -0.41
CA PHE A 41 -6.61 -0.26 0.57
C PHE A 41 -6.23 -1.61 1.16
N VAL A 42 -6.14 -1.67 2.49
CA VAL A 42 -5.74 -2.89 3.21
C VAL A 42 -6.73 -3.19 4.32
N LEU A 43 -7.10 -4.47 4.46
CA LEU A 43 -7.85 -4.98 5.60
C LEU A 43 -6.96 -5.88 6.44
N LEU A 44 -6.84 -5.56 7.72
CA LEU A 44 -5.92 -6.19 8.65
C LEU A 44 -6.64 -6.98 9.73
N GLU A 45 -5.94 -7.92 10.35
CA GLU A 45 -6.34 -8.45 11.64
C GLU A 45 -6.22 -7.39 12.75
N ASN A 46 -7.17 -7.39 13.70
CA ASN A 46 -7.19 -6.44 14.81
C ASN A 46 -5.93 -6.50 15.70
N SER A 47 -5.19 -7.60 15.65
CA SER A 47 -3.94 -7.82 16.40
C SER A 47 -2.75 -7.07 15.80
N ILE A 48 -2.87 -6.52 14.59
CA ILE A 48 -1.75 -5.98 13.81
C ILE A 48 -1.85 -4.47 13.76
N SER A 49 -0.74 -3.80 14.08
CA SER A 49 -0.65 -2.36 13.96
C SER A 49 -0.59 -1.94 12.49
N PRO A 50 -1.44 -1.02 12.03
CA PRO A 50 -1.36 -0.45 10.69
C PRO A 50 0.02 0.20 10.40
N SER A 51 0.64 0.79 11.42
CA SER A 51 1.95 1.45 11.30
C SER A 51 3.03 0.48 10.83
N SER A 52 3.03 -0.76 11.33
CA SER A 52 4.04 -1.77 10.98
C SER A 52 4.02 -2.11 9.50
N ILE A 53 2.85 -2.08 8.87
CA ILE A 53 2.70 -2.34 7.44
C ILE A 53 3.18 -1.14 6.63
N CYS A 54 2.82 0.06 7.08
CA CYS A 54 3.26 1.31 6.46
C CYS A 54 4.79 1.45 6.46
N ASP A 55 5.44 1.08 7.58
CA ASP A 55 6.90 1.09 7.72
C ASP A 55 7.55 0.10 6.73
N VAL A 56 7.02 -1.13 6.64
CA VAL A 56 7.56 -2.14 5.73
C VAL A 56 7.42 -1.71 4.27
N LEU A 57 6.27 -1.12 3.90
CA LEU A 57 6.09 -0.59 2.55
C LEU A 57 7.03 0.59 2.25
N SER A 58 7.31 1.43 3.24
CA SER A 58 8.20 2.59 3.09
C SER A 58 9.69 2.20 2.98
N ILE A 59 10.10 1.04 3.49
CA ILE A 59 11.48 0.54 3.38
C ILE A 59 11.84 0.14 1.94
N LEU A 60 10.83 -0.17 1.12
CA LEU A 60 11.01 -0.69 -0.24
C LEU A 60 11.87 0.22 -1.14
N HIS A 61 11.73 1.53 -1.02
CA HIS A 61 12.49 2.47 -1.84
C HIS A 61 12.77 3.77 -1.08
N PRO A 62 14.03 4.24 -1.02
CA PRO A 62 14.42 5.40 -0.21
C PRO A 62 13.76 6.71 -0.65
N SER A 63 13.24 6.77 -1.87
CA SER A 63 12.52 7.94 -2.40
C SER A 63 10.99 7.84 -2.27
N THR A 64 10.47 6.80 -1.62
CA THR A 64 9.03 6.57 -1.49
C THR A 64 8.68 6.44 -0.01
N THR A 65 7.72 7.22 0.45
CA THR A 65 7.20 7.14 1.82
C THR A 65 5.71 6.92 1.73
N PHE A 66 5.24 5.83 2.34
CA PHE A 66 3.81 5.58 2.45
C PHE A 66 3.26 6.29 3.68
N THR A 67 2.03 6.74 3.56
CA THR A 67 1.21 7.21 4.67
C THR A 67 -0.02 6.33 4.75
N PHE A 68 -0.67 6.29 5.91
CA PHE A 68 -1.91 5.55 6.06
C PHE A 68 -2.94 6.39 6.79
N GLU A 69 -4.19 6.09 6.51
CA GLU A 69 -5.34 6.57 7.25
C GLU A 69 -6.13 5.36 7.72
N GLN A 70 -6.71 5.48 8.91
CA GLN A 70 -7.51 4.42 9.49
C GLN A 70 -8.98 4.82 9.50
N GLU A 71 -9.85 3.85 9.23
CA GLU A 71 -11.29 4.02 9.38
C GLU A 71 -11.65 4.48 10.79
N ASN A 72 -12.47 5.52 10.86
CA ASN A 72 -13.03 6.04 12.10
C ASN A 72 -14.55 6.20 11.94
N LEU A 73 -15.33 5.54 12.80
CA LEU A 73 -16.80 5.58 12.80
C LEU A 73 -17.43 5.25 11.42
N ASN A 74 -17.00 4.17 10.78
CA ASN A 74 -17.42 3.73 9.44
C ASN A 74 -17.17 4.76 8.33
N LYS A 75 -16.15 5.62 8.52
CA LYS A 75 -15.72 6.61 7.53
C LYS A 75 -14.20 6.53 7.36
N ILE A 76 -13.77 6.65 6.13
CA ILE A 76 -12.38 6.82 5.76
C ILE A 76 -12.30 8.19 5.10
N ALA A 77 -11.23 8.95 5.36
CA ALA A 77 -11.03 10.21 4.68
C ALA A 77 -10.66 9.92 3.22
N PHE A 78 -11.39 10.56 2.31
CA PHE A 78 -11.20 10.52 0.87
C PHE A 78 -11.40 11.94 0.34
#